data_AF-A0AAU7MM29-F1
#
_entry.id   AF-A0AAU7MM29-F1
#
_cell.length_a   1.000
_cell.length_b   1.000
_cell.length_c   1.000
_cell.angle_alpha   90.00
_cell.angle_beta   90.00
_cell.angle_gamma   90.00
#
_symmetry.space_group_name_H-M   'P 1'
#
loop_
_entity.id
_entity.type
_entity.pdbx_description
1 polymer ?
#
loop_
_entity_poly.entity_id
_entity_poly.type
_entity_poly.pdbx_seq_one_letter_code
_entity_poly.pdbx_strand_id
1 'polypeptide(L)' 'MKTTELIEKWLDKCDLARLAQERYEEDPSPTNYTELKRAMSERRLMEERIDPRASHAQRVA' A
#
# COMPACT_ATOMS: atom_id res chain seq x y z
N MET A 1 -15.75 -8.57 -9.33
CA MET A 1 -14.37 -8.38 -9.80
C MET A 1 -13.73 -9.75 -9.90
N LYS A 2 -13.09 -10.07 -11.02
CA LYS A 2 -12.39 -11.35 -11.18
C LYS A 2 -11.13 -11.34 -10.30
N THR A 3 -10.65 -12.52 -9.91
CA THR A 3 -9.44 -12.66 -9.09
C THR A 3 -8.22 -11.99 -9.74
N THR A 4 -8.10 -12.06 -11.06
CA THR A 4 -7.02 -11.40 -11.81
C THR A 4 -7.03 -9.88 -11.67
N GLU A 5 -8.21 -9.25 -11.78
CA GLU A 5 -8.39 -7.80 -11.63
C GLU A 5 -8.09 -7.33 -10.19
N LEU A 6 -8.28 -8.20 -9.18
CA LEU A 6 -7.88 -7.93 -7.79
C LEU A 6 -6.35 -7.93 -7.67
N ILE A 7 -5.68 -8.92 -8.24
CA ILE A 7 -4.22 -9.05 -8.20
C ILE A 7 -3.55 -7.87 -8.91
N GLU A 8 -4.00 -7.52 -10.12
CA GLU A 8 -3.49 -6.38 -10.89
C GLU A 8 -3.58 -5.08 -10.08
N LYS A 9 -4.75 -4.78 -9.51
CA LYS A 9 -4.94 -3.59 -8.69
C LYS A 9 -4.07 -3.58 -7.43
N TRP A 10 -3.72 -4.74 -6.89
CA TRP A 10 -2.81 -4.81 -5.74
C TRP A 10 -1.36 -4.56 -6.13
N LEU A 11 -0.92 -5.10 -7.27
CA LEU A 11 0.38 -4.78 -7.83
C LEU A 11 0.51 -3.27 -8.08
N ASP A 12 -0.50 -2.63 -8.66
CA ASP A 12 -0.53 -1.17 -8.83
C ASP A 12 -0.36 -0.42 -7.50
N LYS A 13 -1.00 -0.88 -6.43
CA LYS A 13 -0.86 -0.26 -5.09
C LYS A 13 0.52 -0.49 -4.48
N CYS A 14 1.13 -1.65 -4.71
CA CYS A 14 2.50 -1.92 -4.30
C CYS A 14 3.50 -1.00 -5.01
N ASP A 15 3.35 -0.81 -6.33
CA ASP A 15 4.19 0.08 -7.10
C ASP A 15 4.04 1.55 -6.68
N LEU A 16 2.80 2.01 -6.46
CA LEU A 16 2.57 3.37 -5.95
C LEU A 16 3.18 3.60 -4.56
N ALA A 17 3.11 2.62 -3.67
CA ALA A 17 3.73 2.70 -2.35
C ALA A 17 5.27 2.74 -2.45
N ARG A 18 5.86 1.95 -3.35
CA ARG A 18 7.31 1.97 -3.62
C ARG A 18 7.77 3.33 -4.16
N LEU A 19 7.07 3.86 -5.16
CA LEU A 19 7.40 5.18 -5.74
C LEU A 19 7.26 6.32 -4.72
N ALA A 20 6.23 6.27 -3.88
CA ALA A 20 6.05 7.26 -2.82
C ALA A 20 7.16 7.17 -1.75
N GLN A 21 7.65 5.96 -1.48
CA GLN A 21 8.77 5.74 -0.57
C GLN A 21 10.07 6.30 -1.15
N GLU A 22 10.41 5.97 -2.40
CA GLU A 22 11.59 6.50 -3.09
C GLU A 22 11.57 8.03 -3.11
N ARG A 23 10.42 8.65 -3.39
CA ARG A 23 10.26 10.11 -3.40
C ARG A 23 10.44 10.74 -2.02
N TYR A 24 10.01 10.07 -0.95
CA TYR A 24 10.24 10.53 0.42
C TYR A 24 11.70 10.35 0.86
N GLU A 25 12.36 9.27 0.41
CA GLU A 25 13.78 9.04 0.66
C GLU A 25 14.65 10.09 -0.04
N GLU A 26 14.26 10.53 -1.25
CA GLU A 26 14.91 11.62 -1.98
C GLU A 26 14.64 13.00 -1.36
N ASP A 27 13.38 13.29 -1.01
CA ASP A 27 12.97 14.54 -0.34
C ASP A 27 12.05 14.23 0.86
N PRO A 28 12.57 14.25 2.10
CA PRO A 28 11.80 13.94 3.30
C PRO A 28 10.92 15.10 3.77
N SER A 29 10.27 15.78 2.83
CA SER A 29 9.34 16.88 3.12
C SER A 29 8.03 16.36 3.75
N PRO A 30 7.34 17.19 4.56
CA PRO A 30 6.04 16.82 5.14
C PRO A 30 4.99 16.42 4.09
N THR A 31 5.07 17.01 2.89
CA THR A 31 4.21 16.67 1.75
C THR A 31 4.46 15.23 1.29
N ASN A 32 5.73 14.88 1.00
CA ASN A 32 6.07 13.52 0.56
C ASN A 32 5.82 12.48 1.64
N TYR A 33 6.00 12.83 2.91
CA TYR A 33 5.60 11.97 4.03
C TYR A 33 4.08 11.69 4.05
N THR A 34 3.27 12.69 3.77
CA THR A 34 1.80 12.55 3.72
C THR A 34 1.37 11.67 2.55
N GLU A 35 1.97 11.87 1.38
CA GLU A 35 1.74 11.03 0.19
C GLU A 35 2.17 9.57 0.42
N LEU A 36 3.34 9.35 1.04
CA LEU A 36 3.81 8.02 1.44
C LEU A 36 2.83 7.34 2.40
N LYS A 37 2.37 8.04 3.45
CA LYS A 37 1.38 7.50 4.38
C LYS A 37 0.08 7.10 3.69
N ARG A 38 -0.38 7.91 2.74
CA ARG A 38 -1.57 7.62 1.95
C ARG A 38 -1.37 6.37 1.10
N ALA A 39 -0.28 6.30 0.33
CA ALA A 39 0.01 5.16 -0.54
C ALA A 39 0.13 3.84 0.25
N MET A 40 0.81 3.87 1.41
CA MET A 40 0.91 2.71 2.31
C MET A 40 -0.45 2.28 2.87
N SER A 41 -1.32 3.25 3.21
CA SER A 41 -2.67 2.95 3.71
C SER A 41 -3.55 2.33 2.62
N GLU A 42 -3.48 2.85 1.39
CA GLU A 42 -4.22 2.29 0.25
C GLU A 42 -3.74 0.88 -0.13
N ARG A 43 -2.43 0.62 -0.08
CA ARG A 43 -1.85 -0.73 -0.25
C ARG A 43 -2.41 -1.69 0.78
N ARG A 44 -2.40 -1.31 2.07
CA ARG A 44 -2.94 -2.14 3.16
C ARG A 44 -4.42 -2.46 2.96
N LEU A 45 -5.25 -1.47 2.62
CA LEU A 45 -6.68 -1.71 2.36
C LEU A 45 -6.90 -2.68 1.20
N MET A 46 -6.00 -2.71 0.22
CA MET A 46 -6.06 -3.66 -0.88
C MET A 46 -5.61 -5.07 -0.45
N GLU A 47 -4.57 -5.17 0.38
CA GLU A 47 -4.13 -6.43 0.98
C GLU A 47 -5.25 -7.08 1.79
N GLU A 48 -5.96 -6.31 2.62
CA GLU A 48 -7.11 -6.80 3.40
C GLU A 48 -8.28 -7.28 2.52
N ARG A 49 -8.42 -6.72 1.32
CA ARG A 49 -9.43 -7.17 0.33
C ARG A 49 -9.02 -8.46 -0.39
N ILE A 50 -7.73 -8.67 -0.60
CA ILE A 50 -7.20 -9.89 -1.24
C ILE A 50 -7.14 -11.05 -0.25
N ASP A 51 -6.63 -10.78 0.95
CA ASP A 51 -6.58 -11.75 2.04
C ASP A 51 -7.06 -11.10 3.34
N PRO A 52 -8.32 -11.34 3.74
CA PRO A 52 -8.84 -10.87 5.03
C PRO A 52 -8.04 -11.36 6.24
N ARG A 53 -7.26 -12.46 6.11
CA ARG A 53 -6.39 -12.98 7.18
C ARG A 53 -5.11 -12.17 7.34
N ALA A 54 -4.67 -11.43 6.32
CA ALA A 54 -3.54 -10.50 6.44
C ALA A 54 -3.81 -9.43 7.52
N SER A 55 -5.07 -9.03 7.70
CA SER A 55 -5.49 -8.09 8.75
C SER A 55 -5.34 -8.66 10.18
N HIS A 56 -5.33 -9.99 10.35
CA HIS A 56 -5.17 -10.65 11.65
C HIS A 56 -3.71 -10.86 12.04
N ALA A 57 -2.81 -11.10 11.07
CA ALA A 57 -1.39 -11.35 11.35
C ALA A 57 -0.66 -10.13 11.94
N GLN A 58 -1.13 -8.91 11.65
CA GLN A 58 -0.49 -7.66 12.09
C GLN A 58 -1.13 -7.02 13.35
N ARG A 59 -2.28 -7.49 13.83
CA ARG A 59 -2.88 -7.00 15.09
C ARG A 59 -2.30 -7.66 16.35
N VAL A 60 -1.53 -8.73 16.17
CA VAL A 60 -0.94 -9.53 17.27
C VAL A 60 0.57 -9.25 17.41
N ALA A 61 1.14 -8.33 16.62
CA ALA A 61 2.53 -7.91 16.69
C ALA A 61 2.70 -6.55 17.36
#